data_AF-A0A539DWN5-F1
#
_entry.id   AF-A0A539DWN5-F1
#
_cell.length_a   1.000
_cell.length_b   1.000
_cell.length_c   1.000
_cell.angle_alpha   90.00
_cell.angle_beta   90.00
_cell.angle_gamma   90.00
#
_symmetry.space_group_name_H-M   'P 1'
#
loop_
_entity.id
_entity.type
_entity.pdbx_description
1 polymer ?
#
loop_
_entity_poly.entity_id
_entity_poly.type
_entity_poly.pdbx_seq_one_letter_code
_entity_poly.pdbx_strand_id
1 'polypeptide(L)'
;MAAALQGHTLFITLVSGQRVDNGLQYYSPGDLFFETSSGRYGVEIGGGAGGGAGSAIYEGDAGSTYTLNSSGYTLSHANAAATQVAGSVWKNGDWILDPLAPSGPVQLKINAGSQLVGTADYIFTRNTVTSQHAIIELALDTRMFNGDLLNSMHWRPSCGNDEMNVRLNLQTVPEPNSLWLMGAGLGLVAWVARRRSLA
;
A
#
# COMPACT_ATOMS: atom_id res chain seq x y z
N MET A 1 3.75 4.32 -7.36
CA MET A 1 3.84 3.66 -6.03
C MET A 1 5.31 3.56 -5.62
N ALA A 2 5.60 3.82 -4.35
CA ALA A 2 6.91 3.59 -3.74
C ALA A 2 6.73 2.86 -2.40
N ALA A 3 7.74 2.11 -1.97
CA ALA A 3 7.73 1.39 -0.70
C ALA A 3 9.12 1.43 -0.05
N ALA A 4 9.14 1.50 1.28
CA ALA A 4 10.36 1.43 2.08
C ALA A 4 10.12 0.58 3.33
N LEU A 5 11.07 -0.28 3.69
CA LEU A 5 11.01 -1.10 4.89
C LEU A 5 12.02 -0.58 5.92
N GLN A 6 11.56 -0.29 7.13
CA GLN A 6 12.41 0.03 8.28
C GLN A 6 12.01 -0.83 9.47
N GLY A 7 12.91 -1.73 9.88
CA GLY A 7 12.57 -2.74 10.89
C GLY A 7 11.40 -3.61 10.42
N HIS A 8 10.30 -3.58 11.16
CA HIS A 8 9.05 -4.29 10.81
C HIS A 8 8.01 -3.37 10.16
N THR A 9 8.31 -2.09 9.94
CA THR A 9 7.34 -1.15 9.38
C THR A 9 7.58 -0.98 7.88
N LEU A 10 6.58 -1.34 7.09
CA LEU A 10 6.54 -1.11 5.65
C LEU A 10 5.76 0.19 5.40
N PHE A 11 6.47 1.19 4.89
CA PHE A 11 5.92 2.46 4.44
C PHE A 11 5.62 2.38 2.96
N ILE A 12 4.44 2.84 2.55
CA ILE A 12 3.98 2.79 1.17
C ILE A 12 3.35 4.14 0.83
N THR A 13 3.70 4.65 -0.35
CA THR A 13 3.07 5.85 -0.91
C THR A 13 2.59 5.57 -2.32
N LEU A 14 1.34 5.91 -2.58
CA LEU A 14 0.71 5.91 -3.89
C LEU A 14 0.43 7.36 -4.27
N VAL A 15 0.82 7.75 -5.48
CA VAL A 15 0.49 9.05 -6.06
C VAL A 15 -0.15 8.78 -7.40
N SER A 16 -1.37 9.28 -7.62
CA SER A 16 -2.03 9.22 -8.93
C SER A 16 -2.25 10.63 -9.47
N GLY A 17 -1.79 10.87 -10.71
CA GLY A 17 -1.95 12.15 -11.42
C GLY A 17 -3.36 12.39 -11.97
N GLN A 18 -4.25 11.43 -11.79
CA GLN A 18 -5.66 11.52 -12.12
C GLN A 18 -6.46 11.24 -10.86
N ARG A 19 -7.51 12.05 -10.64
CA ARG A 19 -8.48 11.85 -9.56
C ARG A 19 -8.96 10.41 -9.63
N VAL A 20 -8.72 9.64 -8.57
CA VAL A 20 -9.00 8.19 -8.59
C VAL A 20 -10.47 7.88 -8.80
N ASP A 21 -11.34 8.83 -8.46
CA ASP A 21 -12.78 8.70 -8.53
C ASP A 21 -13.43 9.52 -9.66
N ASN A 22 -12.72 10.35 -10.45
CA ASN A 22 -13.24 11.30 -11.48
C ASN A 22 -14.78 11.58 -11.57
N GLY A 23 -15.45 11.82 -10.43
CA GLY A 23 -16.91 12.02 -10.35
C GLY A 23 -17.79 10.76 -10.45
N LEU A 24 -17.28 9.56 -10.16
CA LEU A 24 -17.89 8.23 -10.31
C LEU A 24 -18.30 7.84 -11.75
N GLN A 25 -18.28 8.77 -12.70
CA GLN A 25 -18.75 8.52 -14.05
C GLN A 25 -17.80 7.61 -14.84
N TYR A 26 -16.52 7.55 -14.44
CA TYR A 26 -15.50 6.86 -15.22
C TYR A 26 -14.78 5.79 -14.40
N TYR A 27 -14.20 6.11 -13.24
CA TYR A 27 -13.37 5.16 -12.51
C TYR A 27 -13.51 5.32 -11.00
N SER A 28 -13.38 4.23 -10.26
CA SER A 28 -13.29 4.17 -8.80
C SER A 28 -11.86 3.80 -8.35
N PRO A 29 -11.40 4.34 -7.21
CA PRO A 29 -10.20 3.83 -6.54
C PRO A 29 -10.39 2.35 -6.26
N GLY A 30 -9.39 1.55 -6.61
CA GLY A 30 -9.29 0.21 -6.08
C GLY A 30 -8.45 0.17 -4.81
N ASP A 31 -8.32 -1.03 -4.29
CA ASP A 31 -7.57 -1.35 -3.10
C ASP A 31 -6.16 -1.82 -3.42
N LEU A 32 -5.31 -1.76 -2.40
CA LEU A 32 -3.97 -2.32 -2.46
C LEU A 32 -4.02 -3.79 -2.08
N PHE A 33 -3.23 -4.62 -2.74
CA PHE A 33 -3.02 -5.98 -2.31
C PHE A 33 -1.56 -6.39 -2.37
N PHE A 34 -1.21 -7.32 -1.50
CA PHE A 34 0.07 -8.00 -1.44
C PHE A 34 -0.09 -9.42 -1.96
N GLU A 35 0.77 -9.81 -2.89
CA GLU A 35 0.99 -11.21 -3.20
C GLU A 35 2.09 -11.74 -2.28
N THR A 36 1.79 -12.81 -1.55
CA THR A 36 2.72 -13.42 -0.60
C THR A 36 2.90 -14.91 -0.89
N SER A 37 3.83 -15.55 -0.16
CA SER A 37 4.05 -17.00 -0.28
C SER A 37 2.83 -17.87 0.08
N SER A 38 1.88 -17.36 0.88
CA SER A 38 0.69 -18.13 1.31
C SER A 38 -0.63 -17.59 0.74
N GLY A 39 -0.58 -16.59 -0.12
CA GLY A 39 -1.74 -16.03 -0.79
C GLY A 39 -1.77 -14.51 -0.76
N ARG A 40 -2.98 -13.97 -0.88
CA ARG A 40 -3.19 -12.52 -1.01
C ARG A 40 -3.67 -11.89 0.29
N TYR A 41 -3.11 -10.74 0.60
CA TYR A 41 -3.63 -9.82 1.61
C TYR A 41 -4.15 -8.56 0.92
N GLY A 42 -5.34 -8.11 1.28
CA GLY A 42 -5.93 -6.87 0.79
C GLY A 42 -5.90 -5.78 1.85
N VAL A 43 -5.69 -4.54 1.43
CA VAL A 43 -5.81 -3.34 2.28
C VAL A 43 -6.95 -2.51 1.74
N GLU A 44 -7.96 -2.29 2.57
CA GLU A 44 -9.04 -1.36 2.25
C GLU A 44 -8.48 0.06 2.20
N ILE A 45 -8.51 0.69 1.03
CA ILE A 45 -8.05 2.07 0.80
C ILE A 45 -9.21 3.06 0.97
N GLY A 46 -10.25 2.66 1.71
CA GLY A 46 -11.42 3.53 1.93
C GLY A 46 -12.04 3.91 0.59
N GLY A 47 -12.10 2.95 -0.34
CA GLY A 47 -12.54 3.14 -1.70
C GLY A 47 -14.03 3.45 -1.71
N GLY A 48 -14.44 4.61 -1.20
CA GLY A 48 -15.78 4.76 -0.67
C GLY A 48 -16.50 6.07 -0.67
N ALA A 49 -15.79 7.19 -0.73
CA ALA A 49 -16.45 8.41 -1.11
C ALA A 49 -16.43 8.53 -2.64
N GLY A 50 -17.18 7.63 -3.28
CA GLY A 50 -17.68 7.82 -4.62
C GLY A 50 -18.61 9.03 -4.63
N GLY A 51 -18.05 10.23 -4.70
CA GLY A 51 -18.86 11.42 -4.46
C GLY A 51 -18.02 12.67 -4.28
N GLY A 52 -17.67 13.28 -5.41
CA GLY A 52 -17.17 14.65 -5.42
C GLY A 52 -15.85 14.89 -4.69
N ALA A 53 -15.49 16.16 -4.59
CA ALA A 53 -14.42 16.57 -3.71
C ALA A 53 -14.90 16.35 -2.26
N GLY A 54 -14.18 15.54 -1.46
CA GLY A 54 -14.40 15.44 -0.01
C GLY A 54 -13.07 15.44 0.73
N SER A 55 -13.08 15.73 2.04
CA SER A 55 -11.89 15.80 2.92
C SER A 55 -11.01 14.55 2.83
N ALA A 56 -9.78 14.61 3.34
CA ALA A 56 -8.95 13.41 3.46
C ALA A 56 -9.71 12.26 4.17
N ILE A 57 -9.40 11.03 3.76
CA ILE A 57 -9.88 9.80 4.42
C ILE A 57 -8.77 9.34 5.35
N TYR A 58 -9.14 9.01 6.58
CA TYR A 58 -8.22 8.62 7.65
C TYR A 58 -8.43 7.15 8.05
N GLU A 59 -7.46 6.60 8.78
CA GLU A 59 -7.60 5.29 9.40
C GLU A 59 -8.94 5.17 10.15
N GLY A 60 -9.67 4.09 9.89
CA GLY A 60 -10.94 3.79 10.56
C GLY A 60 -12.18 4.43 9.92
N ASP A 61 -12.02 5.30 8.92
CA ASP A 61 -13.16 5.77 8.12
C ASP A 61 -13.83 4.61 7.37
N ALA A 62 -15.12 4.76 7.06
CA ALA A 62 -15.87 3.71 6.40
C ALA A 62 -15.25 3.31 5.05
N GLY A 63 -15.01 2.02 4.85
CA GLY A 63 -14.65 1.46 3.56
C GLY A 63 -15.84 1.37 2.62
N SER A 64 -15.60 1.02 1.36
CA SER A 64 -16.71 0.76 0.44
C SER A 64 -16.42 -0.24 -0.66
N THR A 65 -17.49 -0.59 -1.38
CA THR A 65 -17.42 -1.42 -2.58
C THR A 65 -18.19 -0.76 -3.72
N TYR A 66 -17.82 -1.13 -4.95
CA TYR A 66 -18.41 -0.60 -6.17
C TYR A 66 -19.03 -1.70 -7.03
N THR A 67 -20.01 -1.32 -7.85
CA THR A 67 -20.44 -2.14 -8.98
C THR A 67 -19.89 -1.54 -10.26
N LEU A 68 -19.27 -2.36 -11.12
CA LEU A 68 -18.74 -1.94 -12.42
C LEU A 68 -19.63 -2.47 -13.55
N ASN A 69 -19.77 -1.72 -14.63
CA ASN A 69 -20.33 -2.24 -15.89
C ASN A 69 -19.26 -2.98 -16.71
N SER A 70 -19.63 -3.57 -17.86
CA SER A 70 -18.68 -4.29 -18.72
C SER A 70 -17.55 -3.44 -19.32
N SER A 71 -17.61 -2.12 -19.20
CA SER A 71 -16.58 -1.18 -19.64
C SER A 71 -15.69 -0.69 -18.49
N GLY A 72 -15.85 -1.22 -17.27
CA GLY A 72 -15.07 -0.80 -16.11
C GLY A 72 -15.54 0.50 -15.47
N TYR A 73 -16.68 1.06 -15.92
CA TYR A 73 -17.26 2.26 -15.31
C TYR A 73 -18.03 1.93 -14.05
N THR A 74 -17.87 2.76 -13.02
CA THR A 74 -18.60 2.64 -11.76
C THR A 74 -20.08 2.98 -11.96
N LEU A 75 -20.96 2.03 -11.64
CA LEU A 75 -22.42 2.19 -11.70
C LEU A 75 -23.00 2.67 -10.37
N SER A 76 -22.47 2.15 -9.27
CA SER A 76 -22.93 2.46 -7.91
C SER A 76 -21.81 2.19 -6.90
N HIS A 77 -21.95 2.79 -5.72
CA HIS A 77 -21.11 2.52 -4.56
C HIS A 77 -22.00 2.21 -3.36
N ALA A 78 -21.46 1.46 -2.40
CA ALA A 78 -22.08 1.19 -1.12
C ALA A 78 -21.01 1.04 -0.04
N ASN A 79 -21.30 1.55 1.16
CA ASN A 79 -20.45 1.31 2.32
C ASN A 79 -20.20 -0.19 2.46
N ALA A 80 -18.96 -0.53 2.76
CA ALA A 80 -18.58 -1.90 3.05
C ALA A 80 -19.16 -2.32 4.41
N ALA A 81 -18.93 -3.56 4.80
CA ALA A 81 -19.23 -3.99 6.16
C ALA A 81 -18.53 -3.06 7.17
N ALA A 82 -19.16 -2.80 8.31
CA ALA A 82 -18.66 -1.83 9.30
C ALA A 82 -17.23 -2.11 9.82
N THR A 83 -16.73 -3.34 9.66
CA THR A 83 -15.37 -3.74 10.00
C THR A 83 -14.36 -3.49 8.88
N GLN A 84 -14.80 -3.46 7.62
CA GLN A 84 -13.97 -3.12 6.46
C GLN A 84 -13.88 -1.59 6.37
N VAL A 85 -12.88 -1.05 7.08
CA VAL A 85 -12.60 0.38 7.20
C VAL A 85 -11.30 0.75 6.50
N ALA A 86 -11.11 2.01 6.15
CA ALA A 86 -9.88 2.52 5.56
C ALA A 86 -8.65 2.16 6.43
N GLY A 87 -7.62 1.60 5.79
CA GLY A 87 -6.42 1.09 6.44
C GLY A 87 -6.53 -0.35 6.96
N SER A 88 -7.71 -0.98 6.96
CA SER A 88 -7.86 -2.35 7.45
C SER A 88 -7.23 -3.38 6.49
N VAL A 89 -6.51 -4.35 7.04
CA VAL A 89 -5.75 -5.37 6.28
C VAL A 89 -6.39 -6.74 6.48
N TRP A 90 -6.70 -7.41 5.38
CA TRP A 90 -7.50 -8.64 5.37
C TRP A 90 -6.82 -9.77 4.63
N LYS A 91 -6.98 -10.98 5.15
CA LYS A 91 -6.66 -12.24 4.47
C LYS A 91 -7.95 -12.94 4.04
N ASN A 92 -7.89 -13.71 2.95
CA ASN A 92 -9.02 -14.49 2.42
C ASN A 92 -10.25 -13.63 2.07
N GLY A 93 -10.01 -12.42 1.57
CA GLY A 93 -11.05 -11.57 0.97
C GLY A 93 -11.39 -11.99 -0.45
N ASP A 94 -12.64 -11.77 -0.85
CA ASP A 94 -13.00 -11.80 -2.26
C ASP A 94 -12.52 -10.53 -2.95
N TRP A 95 -12.47 -10.59 -4.28
CA TRP A 95 -12.04 -9.46 -5.10
C TRP A 95 -13.05 -9.19 -6.20
N ILE A 96 -13.50 -7.94 -6.27
CA ILE A 96 -14.17 -7.44 -7.47
C ILE A 96 -13.09 -7.30 -8.53
N LEU A 97 -13.29 -7.98 -9.64
CA LEU A 97 -12.35 -8.00 -10.75
C LEU A 97 -12.67 -6.88 -11.74
N ASP A 98 -11.63 -6.38 -12.40
CA ASP A 98 -11.79 -5.57 -13.59
C ASP A 98 -12.56 -6.36 -14.66
N PRO A 99 -13.71 -5.85 -15.14
CA PRO A 99 -14.48 -6.49 -16.19
C PRO A 99 -13.81 -6.46 -17.57
N LEU A 100 -12.76 -5.65 -17.76
CA LEU A 100 -11.95 -5.62 -18.98
C LEU A 100 -10.79 -6.61 -18.91
N ALA A 101 -10.40 -7.14 -20.07
CA ALA A 101 -9.27 -8.06 -20.19
C ALA A 101 -7.92 -7.31 -20.37
N PRO A 102 -6.84 -7.69 -19.67
CA PRO A 102 -6.75 -8.78 -18.70
C PRO A 102 -7.36 -8.41 -17.34
N SER A 103 -8.33 -9.21 -16.91
CA SER A 103 -9.02 -9.03 -15.63
C SER A 103 -8.05 -9.21 -14.47
N GLY A 104 -8.20 -8.39 -13.44
CA GLY A 104 -7.50 -8.59 -12.18
C GLY A 104 -8.21 -7.90 -11.01
N PRO A 105 -7.75 -8.17 -9.79
CA PRO A 105 -8.34 -7.61 -8.58
C PRO A 105 -8.28 -6.09 -8.57
N VAL A 106 -9.44 -5.46 -8.31
CA VAL A 106 -9.58 -4.01 -8.17
C VAL A 106 -10.02 -3.65 -6.77
N GLN A 107 -11.09 -4.24 -6.25
CA GLN A 107 -11.64 -3.89 -4.92
C GLN A 107 -11.72 -5.12 -4.03
N LEU A 108 -11.30 -4.99 -2.78
CA LEU A 108 -11.50 -5.97 -1.74
C LEU A 108 -12.98 -6.02 -1.35
N LYS A 109 -13.51 -7.23 -1.22
CA LYS A 109 -14.83 -7.46 -0.64
C LYS A 109 -14.71 -8.52 0.43
N ILE A 110 -14.85 -8.14 1.69
CA ILE A 110 -14.81 -9.14 2.76
C ILE A 110 -16.05 -10.03 2.72
N ASN A 111 -15.87 -11.28 3.14
CA ASN A 111 -16.90 -12.31 3.26
C ASN A 111 -16.79 -13.01 4.63
N ALA A 112 -17.61 -14.03 4.86
CA ALA A 112 -17.65 -14.75 6.14
C ALA A 112 -16.34 -15.49 6.49
N GLY A 113 -15.48 -15.80 5.51
CA GLY A 113 -14.17 -16.43 5.69
C GLY A 113 -13.01 -15.43 5.74
N SER A 114 -13.26 -14.15 5.52
CA SER A 114 -12.23 -13.11 5.58
C SER A 114 -11.77 -12.86 7.01
N GLN A 115 -10.47 -12.63 7.18
CA GLN A 115 -9.85 -12.43 8.49
C GLN A 115 -9.14 -11.08 8.53
N LEU A 116 -9.51 -10.23 9.49
CA LEU A 116 -8.79 -9.00 9.79
C LEU A 116 -7.47 -9.37 10.45
N VAL A 117 -6.34 -8.97 9.84
CA VAL A 117 -5.00 -9.28 10.37
C VAL A 117 -4.31 -8.07 10.98
N GLY A 118 -4.79 -6.86 10.69
CA GLY A 118 -4.26 -5.63 11.26
C GLY A 118 -4.88 -4.38 10.64
N THR A 119 -4.41 -3.22 11.08
CA THR A 119 -4.66 -1.92 10.45
C THR A 119 -3.33 -1.27 10.11
N ALA A 120 -3.36 -0.40 9.11
CA ALA A 120 -2.27 0.51 8.77
C ALA A 120 -2.57 1.90 9.35
N ASP A 121 -1.53 2.61 9.78
CA ASP A 121 -1.58 4.07 9.87
C ASP A 121 -1.78 4.58 8.45
N TYR A 122 -2.83 5.36 8.22
CA TYR A 122 -3.38 5.57 6.89
C TYR A 122 -3.91 6.99 6.71
N ILE A 123 -3.54 7.60 5.59
CA ILE A 123 -4.19 8.79 5.07
C ILE A 123 -4.33 8.71 3.55
N PHE A 124 -5.50 9.08 3.06
CA PHE A 124 -5.74 9.34 1.66
C PHE A 124 -6.14 10.80 1.47
N THR A 125 -5.15 11.57 1.03
CA THR A 125 -5.29 12.96 0.64
C THR A 125 -5.94 13.05 -0.73
N ARG A 126 -7.17 13.56 -0.74
CA ARG A 126 -7.98 13.76 -1.95
C ARG A 126 -7.79 15.17 -2.51
N ASN A 127 -8.37 15.40 -3.68
CA ASN A 127 -8.35 16.69 -4.39
C ASN A 127 -9.14 17.84 -3.72
N THR A 128 -9.60 17.67 -2.48
CA THR A 128 -10.08 18.80 -1.65
C THR A 128 -8.96 19.48 -0.89
N VAL A 129 -7.90 18.72 -0.60
CA VAL A 129 -6.72 19.20 0.12
C VAL A 129 -5.64 19.64 -0.88
N THR A 130 -5.59 19.01 -2.07
CA THR A 130 -4.70 19.39 -3.19
C THR A 130 -5.51 19.67 -4.46
N SER A 131 -4.93 20.30 -5.49
CA SER A 131 -5.67 20.73 -6.68
C SER A 131 -5.56 19.82 -7.91
N GLN A 132 -4.71 18.78 -7.89
CA GLN A 132 -4.39 18.01 -9.12
C GLN A 132 -4.16 16.51 -8.95
N HIS A 133 -3.91 15.99 -7.74
CA HIS A 133 -3.51 14.58 -7.56
C HIS A 133 -4.04 14.00 -6.25
N ALA A 134 -4.12 12.67 -6.20
CA ALA A 134 -4.42 11.92 -5.00
C ALA A 134 -3.13 11.33 -4.42
N ILE A 135 -2.99 11.37 -3.10
CA ILE A 135 -1.90 10.71 -2.37
C ILE A 135 -2.54 9.76 -1.37
N ILE A 136 -2.11 8.49 -1.39
CA ILE A 136 -2.39 7.54 -0.31
C ILE A 136 -1.05 7.24 0.35
N GLU A 137 -0.98 7.44 1.65
CA GLU A 137 0.17 7.12 2.48
C GLU A 137 -0.27 6.10 3.52
N LEU A 138 0.52 5.04 3.68
CA LEU A 138 0.25 4.02 4.67
C LEU A 138 1.51 3.42 5.26
N ALA A 139 1.46 3.14 6.56
CA ALA A 139 2.50 2.44 7.30
C ALA A 139 1.88 1.24 8.01
N LEU A 140 2.44 0.04 7.75
CA LEU A 140 1.93 -1.21 8.30
C LEU A 140 3.06 -2.06 8.90
N ASP A 141 2.73 -2.79 9.96
CA ASP A 141 3.63 -3.74 10.60
C ASP A 141 3.64 -5.08 9.84
N THR A 142 4.76 -5.44 9.22
CA THR A 142 4.90 -6.67 8.42
C THR A 142 4.71 -7.95 9.22
N ARG A 143 4.73 -7.90 10.56
CA ARG A 143 4.41 -9.06 11.41
C ARG A 143 2.96 -9.51 11.25
N MET A 144 2.06 -8.65 10.77
CA MET A 144 0.66 -9.03 10.47
C MET A 144 0.55 -10.09 9.37
N PHE A 145 1.58 -10.25 8.54
CA PHE A 145 1.65 -11.29 7.50
C PHE A 145 2.09 -12.65 8.05
N ASN A 146 2.30 -12.78 9.37
CA ASN A 146 2.62 -14.04 10.05
C ASN A 146 3.79 -14.82 9.43
N GLY A 147 4.84 -14.10 9.02
CA GLY A 147 6.04 -14.68 8.41
C GLY A 147 5.92 -15.01 6.92
N ASP A 148 4.81 -14.67 6.26
CA ASP A 148 4.70 -14.81 4.81
C ASP A 148 5.70 -13.91 4.09
N LEU A 149 6.35 -14.45 3.06
CA LEU A 149 7.23 -13.69 2.18
C LEU A 149 6.40 -12.77 1.31
N LEU A 150 6.63 -11.45 1.41
CA LEU A 150 6.01 -10.45 0.55
C LEU A 150 6.70 -10.44 -0.81
N ASN A 151 6.01 -10.85 -1.87
CA ASN A 151 6.59 -10.96 -3.22
C ASN A 151 6.38 -9.66 -4.02
N SER A 152 5.17 -9.12 -3.96
CA SER A 152 4.80 -7.90 -4.68
C SER A 152 3.60 -7.21 -4.06
N MET A 153 3.49 -5.93 -4.34
CA MET A 153 2.34 -5.10 -4.00
C MET A 153 1.75 -4.54 -5.27
N HIS A 154 0.44 -4.43 -5.31
CA HIS A 154 -0.30 -4.02 -6.49
C HIS A 154 -1.45 -3.13 -6.09
N TRP A 155 -1.66 -2.09 -6.87
CA TRP A 155 -2.81 -1.21 -6.76
C TRP A 155 -3.36 -0.94 -8.16
N ARG A 156 -4.68 -1.09 -8.32
CA ARG A 156 -5.37 -0.96 -9.61
C ARG A 156 -6.66 -0.16 -9.42
N PRO A 157 -6.84 1.01 -10.05
CA PRO A 157 -8.16 1.62 -10.19
C PRO A 157 -9.06 0.75 -11.09
N SER A 158 -10.37 0.97 -11.03
CA SER A 158 -11.30 0.31 -11.97
C SER A 158 -10.97 0.69 -13.42
N CYS A 159 -11.25 -0.21 -14.38
CA CYS A 159 -10.87 -0.15 -15.81
C CYS A 159 -9.46 -0.67 -16.14
N GLY A 160 -8.63 -0.96 -15.13
CA GLY A 160 -7.42 -1.80 -15.18
C GLY A 160 -6.42 -1.57 -16.31
N ASN A 161 -6.53 -0.45 -17.02
CA ASN A 161 -5.58 0.08 -17.98
C ASN A 161 -4.35 0.66 -17.27
N ASP A 162 -4.47 0.96 -15.98
CA ASP A 162 -3.40 1.42 -15.11
C ASP A 162 -3.22 0.42 -13.96
N GLU A 163 -2.04 -0.18 -13.85
CA GLU A 163 -1.63 -0.96 -12.67
C GLU A 163 -0.34 -0.33 -12.13
N MET A 164 -0.35 0.00 -10.84
CA MET A 164 0.88 0.30 -10.13
C MET A 164 1.30 -0.94 -9.38
N ASN A 165 2.49 -1.46 -9.67
CA ASN A 165 3.06 -2.56 -8.92
C ASN A 165 4.48 -2.27 -8.47
N VAL A 166 4.84 -2.86 -7.34
CA VAL A 166 6.19 -2.86 -6.78
C VAL A 166 6.52 -4.31 -6.50
N ARG A 167 7.57 -4.81 -7.15
CA ARG A 167 8.14 -6.11 -6.79
C ARG A 167 9.02 -5.91 -5.56
N LEU A 168 8.65 -6.56 -4.47
CA LEU A 168 9.36 -6.50 -3.21
C LEU A 168 10.49 -7.51 -3.27
N ASN A 169 11.58 -7.16 -3.96
CA ASN A 169 12.84 -7.86 -3.78
C ASN A 169 13.49 -7.31 -2.51
N LEU A 170 12.93 -7.67 -1.35
CA LEU A 170 13.45 -7.33 -0.03
C LEU A 170 14.73 -8.15 0.22
N GLN A 171 15.74 -8.02 -0.65
CA GLN A 171 17.10 -8.23 -0.22
C GLN A 171 17.34 -7.19 0.88
N THR A 172 17.41 -7.65 2.12
CA THR A 172 17.93 -6.86 3.23
C THR A 172 19.24 -6.27 2.76
N VAL A 173 19.25 -4.98 2.42
CA VAL A 173 20.49 -4.25 2.22
C VAL A 173 21.15 -4.32 3.58
N PRO A 174 22.26 -5.07 3.74
CA PRO A 174 22.88 -5.18 5.05
C PRO A 174 23.23 -3.76 5.47
N GLU A 175 22.75 -3.33 6.64
CA GLU A 175 23.23 -2.08 7.18
C GLU A 175 24.76 -2.16 7.19
N PRO A 176 25.47 -1.17 6.60
CA PRO A 176 26.91 -1.21 6.55
C PRO A 176 27.38 -1.39 7.98
N ASN A 177 28.11 -2.47 8.26
CA ASN A 177 28.42 -2.92 9.61
C ASN A 177 29.15 -1.79 10.37
N SER A 178 28.39 -0.96 11.07
CA SER A 178 28.83 0.34 11.58
C SER A 178 29.98 0.18 12.57
N LEU A 179 29.97 -0.95 13.29
CA LEU A 179 31.04 -1.38 14.18
C LEU A 179 32.34 -1.70 13.44
N TRP A 180 32.26 -2.27 12.24
CA TRP A 180 33.43 -2.54 11.40
C TRP A 180 34.03 -1.24 10.88
N LEU A 181 33.20 -0.32 10.39
CA LEU A 181 33.65 1.01 9.93
C LEU A 181 34.27 1.83 11.07
N MET A 182 33.65 1.83 12.25
CA MET A 182 34.18 2.51 13.43
C MET A 182 35.48 1.86 13.92
N GLY A 183 35.56 0.53 13.93
CA GLY A 183 36.77 -0.22 14.27
C GLY A 183 37.92 0.01 13.30
N ALA A 184 37.64 0.01 11.99
CA ALA A 184 38.62 0.32 10.95
C ALA A 184 39.14 1.76 11.05
N GLY A 185 38.24 2.72 11.32
CA GLY A 185 38.60 4.12 11.54
C GLY A 185 39.52 4.30 12.76
N LEU A 186 39.17 3.70 13.90
CA LEU A 186 39.98 3.74 15.11
C LEU A 186 41.34 3.04 14.91
N GLY A 187 41.37 1.93 14.18
CA GLY A 187 42.60 1.21 13.85
C GLY A 187 43.56 2.03 12.97
N LEU A 188 43.03 2.74 11.97
CA LEU A 188 43.78 3.67 11.13
C LEU A 188 44.38 4.83 11.95
N VAL A 189 43.59 5.43 12.84
CA VAL A 189 44.06 6.51 13.73
C VAL A 189 45.17 6.01 14.65
N ALA A 190 45.02 4.83 15.26
CA ALA A 190 46.04 4.24 16.12
C ALA A 190 47.34 3.92 15.37
N TRP A 191 47.25 3.46 14.12
CA TRP A 191 48.42 3.17 13.28
C TRP A 191 49.17 4.43 12.86
N VAL A 192 48.46 5.49 12.46
CA VAL A 192 49.06 6.80 12.14
C VAL A 192 49.72 7.41 13.38
N ALA A 193 49.08 7.32 14.55
CA ALA A 193 49.64 7.81 15.81
C ALA A 193 50.95 7.07 16.17
N ARG A 194 50.99 5.74 16.02
CA ARG A 194 52.21 4.94 16.25
C ARG A 194 53.37 5.28 15.33
N ARG A 195 53.09 5.60 14.06
CA ARG A 195 54.12 5.99 13.09
C ARG A 195 54.70 7.37 13.37
N ARG A 196 53.92 8.28 13.96
CA ARG A 196 54.41 9.62 14.36
C ARG A 196 55.25 9.62 15.63
N SER A 197 55.09 8.63 16.52
CA SER A 197 55.91 8.50 17.73
C SER A 197 57.26 7.81 17.54
N LEU A 198 57.51 7.26 16.34
CA LEU A 198 58.74 6.53 15.99
C LEU A 198 59.64 7.30 14.99
N ALA A 199 59.25 8.52 14.63
CA ALA A 199 60.01 9.49 13.84
C ALA A 199 60.39 10.67 14.74
#